data_AF-A0A5N6ISN4-F1
#
_entry.id   AF-A0A5N6ISN4-F1
#
_cell.length_a   1.000
_cell.length_b   1.000
_cell.length_c   1.000
_cell.angle_alpha   90.00
_cell.angle_beta   90.00
_cell.angle_gamma   90.00
#
_symmetry.space_group_name_H-M   'P 1'
#
loop_
_entity.id
_entity.type
_entity.pdbx_description
1 polymer ?
#
loop_
_entity_poly.entity_id
_entity_poly.type
_entity_poly.pdbx_seq_one_letter_code
_entity_poly.pdbx_strand_id
1 'polypeptide(L)'
;MRLYVNWDIHWSALYHTVLALGCQYHGGGAFEPGKGKSWKFYQVALGFASDIFVGAECMGGLQAITAMAIFALNFSYMHLDSLFIKQAACVAQRMRLNASSDATDQHFRYRTFWVIYFLEKTLSFHHGNTSVIMDSDIGCPVPSTPESVFGDYNWLTACAGLARFLSRAYESLFSISATWNTEASYYRKIDTMNSVLERWRQSIPMIFRPGEPFRAQSFHGSCETFIALQTHFYYHNACIALCRLTLHLGRHSDGPRQVAARKAIMQAARSIIELLRHIDMEAYTPVYILAHLPLSALFILFDLVIHNPTHPETAGNLALLEVAGGHFSRLEYATGGSLPSSVLAEFAYIARTFVRTYRVEGNDGSTIAVPTNVSIDLPRRQDDSLPSAASFLENETHDHQPPLASPDTLPLFFPAIDDMDAGDGSLTGFDVTDLFGTSIPFDQNLPFWPK
;
A
#
# COMPACT_ATOMS: atom_id res chain seq x y z
N MET A 1 -11.01 18.04 41.09
CA MET A 1 -11.99 17.07 41.60
C MET A 1 -12.85 16.61 40.43
N ARG A 2 -12.37 15.62 39.65
CA ARG A 2 -13.11 15.02 38.53
C ARG A 2 -14.20 14.14 39.15
N LEU A 3 -15.45 14.59 39.11
CA LEU A 3 -16.60 13.77 39.47
C LEU A 3 -16.74 12.70 38.39
N TYR A 4 -16.29 11.48 38.73
CA TYR A 4 -16.44 10.27 37.96
C TYR A 4 -17.93 9.93 37.82
N VAL A 5 -18.53 10.29 36.69
CA VAL A 5 -19.48 9.38 36.06
C VAL A 5 -18.60 8.36 35.34
N ASN A 6 -18.44 7.20 35.96
CA ASN A 6 -17.58 6.12 35.49
C ASN A 6 -18.22 5.45 34.27
N TRP A 7 -18.35 6.19 33.17
CA TRP A 7 -18.60 5.58 31.88
C TRP A 7 -17.39 4.70 31.57
N ASP A 8 -17.63 3.42 31.32
CA ASP A 8 -16.60 2.51 30.84
C ASP A 8 -15.85 3.19 29.68
N ILE A 9 -14.57 3.49 29.91
CA ILE A 9 -13.73 4.24 28.97
C ILE A 9 -13.68 3.54 27.61
N HIS A 10 -13.74 2.21 27.61
CA HIS A 10 -13.70 1.39 26.41
C HIS A 10 -15.01 1.53 25.63
N TRP A 11 -16.13 1.46 26.33
CA TRP A 11 -17.45 1.69 25.74
C TRP A 11 -17.58 3.11 25.18
N SER A 12 -17.12 4.12 25.94
CA SER A 12 -17.18 5.52 25.52
C SER A 12 -16.35 5.75 24.26
N ALA A 13 -15.11 5.25 24.20
CA ALA A 13 -14.28 5.38 23.01
C ALA A 13 -14.92 4.68 21.81
N LEU A 14 -15.37 3.42 21.97
CA LEU A 14 -16.03 2.67 20.91
C LEU A 14 -17.28 3.39 20.39
N TYR A 15 -18.15 3.85 21.29
CA TYR A 15 -19.38 4.56 20.96
C TYR A 15 -19.10 5.82 20.15
N HIS A 16 -18.16 6.66 20.60
CA HIS A 16 -17.80 7.89 19.90
C HIS A 16 -17.13 7.62 18.55
N THR A 17 -16.33 6.56 18.42
CA THR A 17 -15.76 6.19 17.12
C THR A 17 -16.82 5.67 16.15
N VAL A 18 -17.77 4.84 16.60
CA VAL A 18 -18.88 4.37 15.75
C VAL A 18 -19.76 5.54 15.32
N LEU A 19 -20.05 6.49 16.22
CA LEU A 19 -20.73 7.73 15.86
C LEU A 19 -19.94 8.54 14.84
N ALA A 20 -18.61 8.64 14.99
CA ALA A 20 -17.74 9.34 14.05
C ALA A 20 -17.84 8.72 12.65
N LEU A 21 -17.72 7.39 12.55
CA LEU A 21 -17.87 6.63 11.30
C LEU A 21 -19.24 6.89 10.67
N GLY A 22 -20.33 6.68 11.43
CA GLY A 22 -21.69 6.92 10.93
C GLY A 22 -21.92 8.36 10.51
N CYS A 23 -21.32 9.32 11.22
CA CYS A 23 -21.39 10.75 10.90
C CYS A 23 -20.72 11.07 9.55
N GLN A 24 -19.64 10.37 9.16
CA GLN A 24 -19.02 10.55 7.84
C GLN A 24 -19.98 10.17 6.71
N TYR A 25 -20.71 9.06 6.86
CA TYR A 25 -21.71 8.61 5.87
C TYR A 25 -22.94 9.54 5.76
N HIS A 26 -23.14 10.45 6.70
CA HIS A 26 -24.26 11.40 6.72
C HIS A 26 -23.80 12.85 6.51
N GLY A 27 -22.75 13.06 5.70
CA GLY A 27 -22.26 14.39 5.31
C GLY A 27 -21.55 15.17 6.43
N GLY A 28 -21.16 14.49 7.51
CA GLY A 28 -20.43 15.09 8.62
C GLY A 28 -18.91 14.96 8.53
N GLY A 29 -18.39 14.30 7.49
CA GLY A 29 -16.96 14.15 7.23
C GLY A 29 -16.32 15.39 6.60
N ALA A 30 -14.98 15.44 6.62
CA ALA A 30 -14.18 16.45 5.93
C ALA A 30 -12.82 15.86 5.55
N PHE A 31 -12.27 16.27 4.40
CA PHE A 31 -10.94 15.87 3.94
C PHE A 31 -9.80 16.56 4.71
N GLU A 32 -10.08 17.71 5.31
CA GLU A 32 -9.10 18.43 6.11
C GLU A 32 -9.01 17.86 7.54
N PRO A 33 -7.80 17.54 8.01
CA PRO A 33 -7.60 17.10 9.39
C PRO A 33 -8.16 18.13 10.38
N GLY A 34 -8.84 17.65 11.42
CA GLY A 34 -9.42 18.51 12.46
C GLY A 34 -10.75 19.17 12.10
N LYS A 35 -11.25 19.03 10.86
CA LYS A 35 -12.56 19.58 10.44
C LYS A 35 -13.66 18.51 10.41
N GLY A 36 -14.91 18.96 10.30
CA GLY A 36 -16.09 18.10 10.22
C GLY A 36 -16.69 17.75 11.59
N LYS A 37 -17.95 17.28 11.57
CA LYS A 37 -18.66 16.82 12.77
C LYS A 37 -18.13 15.46 13.22
N SER A 38 -17.76 14.59 12.28
CA SER A 38 -17.19 13.27 12.58
C SER A 38 -15.91 13.38 13.40
N TRP A 39 -15.05 14.36 13.08
CA TRP A 39 -13.84 14.63 13.85
C TRP A 39 -14.11 14.94 15.32
N LYS A 40 -15.16 15.70 15.64
CA LYS A 40 -15.48 16.04 17.03
C LYS A 40 -15.77 14.79 17.86
N PHE A 41 -16.48 13.82 17.28
CA PHE A 41 -16.70 12.53 17.93
C PHE A 41 -15.41 11.72 18.02
N TYR A 42 -14.63 11.66 16.93
CA TYR A 42 -13.38 10.94 16.92
C TYR A 42 -12.35 11.51 17.91
N GLN A 43 -12.32 12.83 18.09
CA GLN A 43 -11.48 13.52 19.06
C GLN A 43 -11.80 13.11 20.51
N VAL A 44 -13.09 12.86 20.82
CA VAL A 44 -13.48 12.32 22.13
C VAL A 44 -12.90 10.91 22.31
N ALA A 45 -12.99 10.05 21.30
CA ALA A 45 -12.39 8.71 21.36
C ALA A 45 -10.86 8.75 21.48
N LEU A 46 -10.19 9.66 20.73
CA LEU A 46 -8.75 9.90 20.83
C LEU A 46 -8.33 10.33 22.24
N GLY A 47 -9.18 11.08 22.95
CA GLY A 47 -8.94 11.47 24.34
C GLY A 47 -8.81 10.28 25.31
N PHE A 48 -9.32 9.11 24.94
CA PHE A 48 -9.19 7.87 25.71
C PHE A 48 -8.11 6.92 25.17
N ALA A 49 -7.44 7.24 24.07
CA ALA A 49 -6.54 6.32 23.36
C ALA A 49 -5.38 5.85 24.24
N SER A 50 -4.73 6.77 24.98
CA SER A 50 -3.63 6.43 25.88
C SER A 50 -4.06 5.49 27.00
N ASP A 51 -5.23 5.75 27.57
CA ASP A 51 -5.78 4.95 28.68
C ASP A 51 -6.16 3.55 28.20
N ILE A 52 -6.69 3.43 26.98
CA ILE A 52 -7.01 2.13 26.36
C ILE A 52 -5.74 1.36 25.98
N PHE A 53 -4.68 2.05 25.55
CA PHE A 53 -3.42 1.41 25.17
C PHE A 53 -2.65 0.87 26.37
N VAL A 54 -2.70 1.57 27.51
CA VAL A 54 -2.01 1.20 28.76
C VAL A 54 -2.88 0.34 29.68
N GLY A 55 -4.20 0.45 29.55
CA GLY A 55 -5.18 -0.20 30.41
C GLY A 55 -5.23 -1.73 30.26
N ALA A 56 -6.09 -2.34 31.08
CA ALA A 56 -6.30 -3.78 31.06
C ALA A 56 -6.87 -4.24 29.71
N GLU A 57 -6.34 -5.35 29.21
CA GLU A 57 -6.78 -5.94 27.94
C GLU A 57 -8.20 -6.47 28.07
N CYS A 58 -9.12 -5.90 27.29
CA CYS A 58 -10.51 -6.32 27.25
C CYS A 58 -11.09 -6.19 25.84
N MET A 59 -12.18 -6.90 25.59
CA MET A 59 -12.82 -6.93 24.27
C MET A 59 -13.31 -5.54 23.83
N GLY A 60 -13.87 -4.75 24.75
CA GLY A 60 -14.33 -3.39 24.46
C GLY A 60 -13.18 -2.48 24.04
N GLY A 61 -12.04 -2.55 24.72
CA GLY A 61 -10.84 -1.78 24.37
C GLY A 61 -10.31 -2.17 22.99
N LEU A 62 -10.22 -3.47 22.71
CA LEU A 62 -9.79 -3.95 21.40
C LEU A 62 -10.72 -3.52 20.26
N GLN A 63 -12.03 -3.59 20.48
CA GLN A 63 -13.03 -3.13 19.50
C GLN A 63 -12.94 -1.61 19.29
N ALA A 64 -12.72 -0.83 20.35
CA ALA A 64 -12.50 0.61 20.24
C ALA A 64 -11.26 0.92 19.37
N ILE A 65 -10.10 0.31 19.67
CA ILE A 65 -8.87 0.49 18.88
C ILE A 65 -9.10 0.09 17.41
N THR A 66 -9.80 -1.02 17.18
CA THR A 66 -10.11 -1.50 15.82
C THR A 66 -11.03 -0.53 15.07
N ALA A 67 -12.07 0.01 15.72
CA ALA A 67 -12.93 1.02 15.12
C ALA A 67 -12.13 2.31 14.82
N MET A 68 -11.19 2.67 15.68
CA MET A 68 -10.32 3.83 15.47
C MET A 68 -9.38 3.63 14.29
N ALA A 69 -8.83 2.42 14.14
CA ALA A 69 -8.07 2.03 12.96
C ALA A 69 -8.89 2.17 11.67
N ILE A 70 -10.14 1.70 11.65
CA ILE A 70 -11.03 1.83 10.48
C ILE A 70 -11.30 3.30 10.14
N PHE A 71 -11.55 4.14 11.15
CA PHE A 71 -11.74 5.58 10.92
C PHE A 71 -10.46 6.25 10.37
N ALA A 72 -9.29 5.79 10.81
CA ALA A 72 -7.99 6.27 10.36
C ALA A 72 -7.63 5.88 8.92
N LEU A 73 -8.34 4.92 8.30
CA LEU A 73 -8.14 4.58 6.87
C LEU A 73 -8.55 5.70 5.91
N ASN A 74 -9.28 6.70 6.41
CA ASN A 74 -9.71 7.85 5.62
C ASN A 74 -8.57 8.84 5.38
N PHE A 75 -8.66 9.59 4.29
CA PHE A 75 -7.64 10.54 3.84
C PHE A 75 -7.07 11.43 4.96
N SER A 76 -7.94 12.08 5.73
CA SER A 76 -7.58 13.09 6.73
C SER A 76 -6.75 12.55 7.90
N TYR A 77 -6.72 11.23 8.09
CA TYR A 77 -6.15 10.59 9.28
C TYR A 77 -5.25 9.40 8.95
N MET A 78 -4.86 9.26 7.68
CA MET A 78 -4.07 8.12 7.21
C MET A 78 -2.76 7.95 7.98
N HIS A 79 -2.17 9.00 8.56
CA HIS A 79 -0.94 8.87 9.37
C HIS A 79 -1.12 8.11 10.68
N LEU A 80 -2.37 7.90 11.12
CA LEU A 80 -2.69 7.20 12.36
C LEU A 80 -3.06 5.72 12.15
N ASP A 81 -3.30 5.29 10.91
CA ASP A 81 -3.79 3.94 10.62
C ASP A 81 -2.82 2.86 11.12
N SER A 82 -1.52 3.04 10.86
CA SER A 82 -0.46 2.11 11.21
C SER A 82 -0.36 1.95 12.73
N LEU A 83 -0.47 3.05 13.47
CA LEU A 83 -0.45 3.04 14.93
C LEU A 83 -1.60 2.18 15.48
N PHE A 84 -2.84 2.46 15.07
CA PHE A 84 -4.01 1.76 15.62
C PHE A 84 -4.11 0.32 15.13
N ILE A 85 -3.79 0.03 13.87
CA ILE A 85 -3.80 -1.33 13.30
C ILE A 85 -2.76 -2.20 14.02
N LYS A 86 -1.52 -1.73 14.15
CA LYS A 86 -0.45 -2.50 14.82
C LYS A 86 -0.78 -2.69 16.30
N GLN A 87 -1.32 -1.68 16.98
CA GLN A 87 -1.73 -1.84 18.37
C GLN A 87 -2.89 -2.81 18.54
N ALA A 88 -3.90 -2.78 17.67
CA ALA A 88 -5.00 -3.75 17.69
C ALA A 88 -4.47 -5.18 17.49
N ALA A 89 -3.55 -5.38 16.55
CA ALA A 89 -2.91 -6.67 16.31
C ALA A 89 -2.13 -7.19 17.52
N CYS A 90 -1.34 -6.32 18.16
CA CYS A 90 -0.60 -6.65 19.38
C CYS A 90 -1.53 -7.05 20.53
N VAL A 91 -2.59 -6.27 20.80
CA VAL A 91 -3.57 -6.56 21.84
C VAL A 91 -4.32 -7.87 21.54
N ALA A 92 -4.73 -8.10 20.29
CA ALA A 92 -5.42 -9.33 19.90
C ALA A 92 -4.58 -10.60 20.16
N GLN A 93 -3.26 -10.52 19.97
CA GLN A 93 -2.35 -11.62 20.28
C GLN A 93 -2.16 -11.84 21.78
N ARG A 94 -1.98 -10.77 22.56
CA ARG A 94 -1.84 -10.88 24.03
C ARG A 94 -3.10 -11.47 24.67
N MET A 95 -4.26 -11.12 24.13
CA MET A 95 -5.56 -11.70 24.50
C MET A 95 -5.82 -13.11 23.89
N ARG A 96 -4.92 -13.63 23.04
CA ARG A 96 -5.00 -14.94 22.37
C ARG A 96 -6.24 -15.16 21.49
N LEU A 97 -6.72 -14.13 20.80
CA LEU A 97 -7.89 -14.25 19.91
C LEU A 97 -7.61 -15.08 18.64
N ASN A 98 -6.33 -15.27 18.31
CA ASN A 98 -5.85 -16.16 17.26
C ASN A 98 -6.03 -17.65 17.59
N ALA A 99 -6.21 -18.01 18.86
CA ALA A 99 -6.40 -19.40 19.28
C ALA A 99 -7.88 -19.82 19.25
N SER A 100 -8.12 -21.12 19.15
CA SER A 100 -9.46 -21.66 19.38
C SER A 100 -9.92 -21.39 20.82
N SER A 101 -11.21 -21.16 20.99
CA SER A 101 -11.83 -20.80 22.25
C SER A 101 -13.20 -21.45 22.37
N ASP A 102 -13.45 -22.10 23.51
CA ASP A 102 -14.77 -22.64 23.88
C ASP A 102 -15.64 -21.62 24.63
N ALA A 103 -15.20 -20.35 24.67
CA ALA A 103 -15.92 -19.31 25.36
C ALA A 103 -17.26 -19.00 24.67
N THR A 104 -18.24 -18.57 25.46
CA THR A 104 -19.58 -18.20 24.95
C THR A 104 -19.54 -17.03 23.99
N ASP A 105 -18.51 -16.17 24.08
CA ASP A 105 -18.27 -15.01 23.21
C ASP A 105 -17.33 -15.31 22.01
N GLN A 106 -17.00 -16.58 21.75
CA GLN A 106 -16.02 -16.98 20.71
C GLN A 106 -16.30 -16.37 19.34
N HIS A 107 -17.57 -16.25 18.96
CA HIS A 107 -17.97 -15.72 17.66
C HIS A 107 -17.52 -14.26 17.48
N PHE A 108 -17.76 -13.43 18.50
CA PHE A 108 -17.35 -12.03 18.50
C PHE A 108 -15.83 -11.88 18.51
N ARG A 109 -15.13 -12.73 19.27
CA ARG A 109 -13.67 -12.77 19.32
C ARG A 109 -13.07 -13.09 17.95
N TYR A 110 -13.55 -14.16 17.30
CA TYR A 110 -13.08 -14.53 15.98
C TYR A 110 -13.38 -13.44 14.94
N ARG A 111 -14.57 -12.83 14.99
CA ARG A 111 -14.93 -11.77 14.05
C ARG A 111 -13.97 -10.60 14.16
N THR A 112 -13.73 -10.12 15.38
CA THR A 112 -12.79 -9.02 15.63
C THR A 112 -11.37 -9.39 15.22
N PHE A 113 -10.92 -10.62 15.53
CA PHE A 113 -9.60 -11.09 15.10
C PHE A 113 -9.43 -11.06 13.58
N TRP A 114 -10.39 -11.58 12.82
CA TRP A 114 -10.27 -11.65 11.36
C TRP A 114 -10.35 -10.27 10.68
N VAL A 115 -11.07 -9.31 11.26
CA VAL A 115 -11.03 -7.90 10.82
C VAL A 115 -9.64 -7.31 11.05
N ILE A 116 -9.09 -7.47 12.26
CA ILE A 116 -7.74 -6.98 12.59
C ILE A 116 -6.69 -7.64 11.70
N TYR A 117 -6.78 -8.95 11.51
CA TYR A 117 -5.88 -9.72 10.65
C TYR A 117 -5.89 -9.19 9.22
N PHE A 118 -7.07 -8.93 8.65
CA PHE A 118 -7.19 -8.36 7.31
C PHE A 118 -6.54 -6.98 7.21
N LEU A 119 -6.84 -6.07 8.15
CA LEU A 119 -6.25 -4.73 8.18
C LEU A 119 -4.72 -4.78 8.32
N GLU A 120 -4.21 -5.62 9.22
CA GLU A 120 -2.79 -5.74 9.53
C GLU A 120 -1.99 -6.35 8.38
N LYS A 121 -2.50 -7.40 7.73
CA LYS A 121 -1.83 -8.02 6.59
C LYS A 121 -1.82 -7.11 5.37
N THR A 122 -2.91 -6.40 5.13
CA THR A 122 -3.02 -5.42 4.05
C THR A 122 -2.00 -4.29 4.27
N LEU A 123 -2.00 -3.68 5.46
CA LEU A 123 -1.05 -2.63 5.84
C LEU A 123 0.41 -3.09 5.72
N SER A 124 0.74 -4.25 6.30
CA SER A 124 2.11 -4.78 6.30
C SER A 124 2.61 -5.06 4.89
N PHE A 125 1.76 -5.65 4.05
CA PHE A 125 2.07 -5.85 2.64
C PHE A 125 2.37 -4.51 1.97
N HIS A 126 1.47 -3.52 2.06
CA HIS A 126 1.66 -2.23 1.38
C HIS A 126 2.90 -1.47 1.84
N HIS A 127 3.24 -1.53 3.13
CA HIS A 127 4.41 -0.85 3.67
C HIS A 127 5.71 -1.66 3.54
N GLY A 128 5.68 -2.85 2.95
CA GLY A 128 6.86 -3.72 2.87
C GLY A 128 7.37 -4.20 4.24
N ASN A 129 6.55 -4.08 5.29
CA ASN A 129 6.95 -4.32 6.67
C ASN A 129 6.60 -5.73 7.14
N THR A 130 7.35 -6.24 8.12
CA THR A 130 7.03 -7.50 8.79
C THR A 130 5.67 -7.41 9.48
N SER A 131 4.86 -8.45 9.30
CA SER A 131 3.57 -8.62 9.98
C SER A 131 3.79 -8.95 11.46
N VAL A 132 2.97 -8.36 12.32
CA VAL A 132 2.95 -8.66 13.76
C VAL A 132 2.34 -10.04 13.99
N ILE A 133 1.39 -10.46 13.15
CA ILE A 133 0.64 -11.71 13.35
C ILE A 133 1.31 -12.83 12.55
N MET A 134 1.84 -13.84 13.23
CA MET A 134 2.39 -15.01 12.58
C MET A 134 1.28 -15.98 12.14
N ASP A 135 1.31 -16.39 10.87
CA ASP A 135 0.24 -17.19 10.26
C ASP A 135 0.15 -18.62 10.83
N SER A 136 1.27 -19.16 11.33
CA SER A 136 1.36 -20.47 12.00
C SER A 136 0.69 -20.50 13.36
N ASP A 137 0.47 -19.34 13.98
CA ASP A 137 -0.08 -19.23 15.32
C ASP A 137 -1.61 -19.03 15.32
N ILE A 138 -2.25 -19.14 14.15
CA ILE A 138 -3.69 -18.93 14.00
C ILE A 138 -4.41 -20.28 14.01
N GLY A 139 -5.09 -20.57 15.12
CA GLY A 139 -5.91 -21.75 15.33
C GLY A 139 -7.42 -21.51 15.27
N CYS A 140 -7.88 -20.25 15.17
CA CYS A 140 -9.31 -19.95 15.10
C CYS A 140 -9.87 -19.98 13.66
N PRO A 141 -11.10 -20.47 13.45
CA PRO A 141 -11.75 -20.48 12.14
C PRO A 141 -12.25 -19.08 11.76
N VAL A 142 -12.47 -18.84 10.47
CA VAL A 142 -13.24 -17.68 10.00
C VAL A 142 -14.71 -17.88 10.41
N PRO A 143 -15.31 -16.99 11.21
CA PRO A 143 -16.67 -17.19 11.72
C PRO A 143 -17.71 -16.85 10.64
N SER A 144 -18.84 -17.55 10.68
CA SER A 144 -20.02 -17.18 9.89
C SER A 144 -20.62 -15.88 10.41
N THR A 145 -20.50 -14.79 9.67
CA THR A 145 -20.98 -13.45 10.07
C THR A 145 -22.07 -12.99 9.10
N PRO A 146 -23.36 -13.08 9.45
CA PRO A 146 -24.45 -12.71 8.55
C PRO A 146 -24.35 -11.29 8.01
N GLU A 147 -23.83 -10.35 8.80
CA GLU A 147 -23.66 -8.95 8.43
C GLU A 147 -22.61 -8.73 7.32
N SER A 148 -21.78 -9.74 7.03
CA SER A 148 -20.80 -9.71 5.94
C SER A 148 -21.23 -10.50 4.70
N VAL A 149 -22.49 -10.95 4.64
CA VAL A 149 -23.02 -11.73 3.51
C VAL A 149 -23.89 -10.86 2.62
N PHE A 150 -23.51 -10.75 1.35
CA PHE A 150 -24.19 -9.98 0.31
C PHE A 150 -24.61 -10.94 -0.81
N GLY A 151 -25.86 -11.42 -0.74
CA GLY A 151 -26.32 -12.50 -1.60
C GLY A 151 -25.52 -13.79 -1.36
N ASP A 152 -24.82 -14.26 -2.39
CA ASP A 152 -23.93 -15.42 -2.33
C ASP A 152 -22.48 -15.06 -1.97
N TYR A 153 -22.19 -13.78 -1.72
CA TYR A 153 -20.85 -13.29 -1.42
C TYR A 153 -20.61 -13.09 0.08
N ASN A 154 -19.77 -13.92 0.69
CA ASN A 154 -19.27 -13.70 2.06
C ASN A 154 -17.97 -12.86 2.03
N TRP A 155 -18.12 -11.57 2.30
CA TRP A 155 -17.03 -10.60 2.23
C TRP A 155 -15.93 -10.88 3.28
N LEU A 156 -16.29 -11.24 4.53
CA LEU A 156 -15.30 -11.52 5.57
C LEU A 156 -14.41 -12.71 5.19
N THR A 157 -15.01 -13.78 4.65
CA THR A 157 -14.26 -14.95 4.16
C THR A 157 -13.35 -14.57 2.99
N ALA A 158 -13.82 -13.74 2.06
CA ALA A 158 -12.99 -13.28 0.95
C ALA A 158 -11.81 -12.40 1.42
N CYS A 159 -12.03 -11.46 2.34
CA CYS A 159 -10.98 -10.65 2.97
C CYS A 159 -9.96 -11.51 3.72
N ALA A 160 -10.41 -12.49 4.50
CA ALA A 160 -9.54 -13.44 5.19
C ALA A 160 -8.67 -14.23 4.22
N GLY A 161 -9.27 -14.75 3.12
CA GLY A 161 -8.56 -15.45 2.07
C GLY A 161 -7.50 -14.59 1.36
N LEU A 162 -7.84 -13.33 1.09
CA LEU A 162 -6.91 -12.36 0.50
C LEU A 162 -5.75 -12.04 1.45
N ALA A 163 -6.04 -11.77 2.73
CA ALA A 163 -5.01 -11.49 3.73
C ALA A 163 -4.01 -12.65 3.89
N ARG A 164 -4.51 -13.89 3.86
CA ARG A 164 -3.68 -15.11 3.81
C ARG A 164 -2.82 -15.17 2.55
N PHE A 165 -3.39 -14.81 1.40
CA PHE A 165 -2.63 -14.70 0.16
C PHE A 165 -1.51 -13.65 0.29
N LEU A 166 -1.82 -12.43 0.76
CA LEU A 166 -0.84 -11.35 0.91
C LEU A 166 0.29 -11.74 1.87
N SER A 167 -0.04 -12.39 3.00
CA SER A 167 0.97 -12.89 3.95
C SER A 167 1.93 -13.88 3.29
N ARG A 168 1.39 -14.86 2.56
CA ARG A 168 2.20 -15.88 1.86
C ARG A 168 3.01 -15.29 0.71
N ALA A 169 2.43 -14.36 -0.04
CA ALA A 169 3.13 -13.66 -1.10
C ALA A 169 4.30 -12.86 -0.52
N TYR A 170 4.09 -12.12 0.57
CA TYR A 170 5.15 -11.38 1.25
C TYR A 170 6.29 -12.30 1.68
N GLU A 171 5.99 -13.34 2.46
CA GLU A 171 7.01 -14.28 2.97
C GLU A 171 7.81 -14.93 1.82
N SER A 172 7.14 -15.40 0.78
CA SER A 172 7.76 -16.18 -0.28
C SER A 172 8.48 -15.36 -1.36
N LEU A 173 8.05 -14.12 -1.60
CA LEU A 173 8.50 -13.30 -2.73
C LEU A 173 9.12 -11.96 -2.36
N PHE A 174 8.82 -11.42 -1.19
CA PHE A 174 9.14 -10.03 -0.87
C PHE A 174 9.87 -9.84 0.46
N SER A 175 10.00 -10.90 1.26
CA SER A 175 10.79 -10.86 2.48
C SER A 175 12.28 -10.71 2.16
N ILE A 176 13.05 -10.24 3.14
CA ILE A 176 14.52 -10.20 3.04
C ILE A 176 15.07 -11.61 2.72
N SER A 177 14.52 -12.65 3.36
CA SER A 177 14.89 -14.04 3.06
C SER A 177 14.51 -14.48 1.65
N ALA A 178 13.49 -13.88 1.03
CA ALA A 178 13.12 -14.19 -0.36
C ALA A 178 14.21 -13.75 -1.35
N THR A 179 14.95 -12.68 -1.05
CA THR A 179 16.04 -12.13 -1.90
C THR A 179 17.19 -13.11 -2.19
N TRP A 180 17.31 -14.16 -1.38
CA TRP A 180 18.30 -15.22 -1.51
C TRP A 180 17.90 -16.33 -2.49
N ASN A 181 16.70 -16.26 -3.07
CA ASN A 181 16.25 -17.24 -4.06
C ASN A 181 16.91 -16.99 -5.41
N THR A 182 17.20 -18.07 -6.13
CA THR A 182 17.57 -18.00 -7.55
C THR A 182 16.39 -17.49 -8.39
N GLU A 183 16.68 -16.87 -9.55
CA GLU A 183 15.65 -16.37 -10.47
C GLU A 183 14.64 -17.47 -10.86
N ALA A 184 15.13 -18.68 -11.16
CA ALA A 184 14.27 -19.82 -11.47
C ALA A 184 13.35 -20.22 -10.29
N SER A 185 13.83 -20.12 -9.05
CA SER A 185 13.03 -20.35 -7.85
C SER A 185 11.95 -19.27 -7.70
N TYR A 186 12.31 -17.99 -7.92
CA TYR A 186 11.37 -16.89 -7.93
C TYR A 186 10.22 -17.10 -8.92
N TYR A 187 10.51 -17.43 -10.17
CA TYR A 187 9.44 -17.64 -11.17
C TYR A 187 8.49 -18.77 -10.76
N ARG A 188 9.00 -19.88 -10.20
CA ARG A 188 8.14 -20.97 -9.69
C ARG A 188 7.23 -20.49 -8.55
N LYS A 189 7.76 -19.68 -7.63
CA LYS A 189 6.99 -19.10 -6.52
C LYS A 189 5.94 -18.11 -7.03
N ILE A 190 6.29 -17.27 -8.01
CA ILE A 190 5.36 -16.35 -8.68
C ILE A 190 4.23 -17.12 -9.37
N ASP A 191 4.53 -18.19 -10.10
CA ASP A 191 3.51 -19.03 -10.76
C ASP A 191 2.56 -19.67 -9.74
N THR A 192 3.11 -20.11 -8.60
CA THR A 192 2.33 -20.63 -7.48
C THR A 192 1.42 -19.54 -6.90
N MET A 193 1.94 -18.34 -6.66
CA MET A 193 1.15 -17.23 -6.11
C MET A 193 0.08 -16.75 -7.09
N ASN A 194 0.36 -16.66 -8.39
CA ASN A 194 -0.64 -16.39 -9.42
C ASN A 194 -1.78 -17.42 -9.40
N SER A 195 -1.45 -18.71 -9.26
CA SER A 195 -2.44 -19.78 -9.17
C SER A 195 -3.28 -19.71 -7.87
N VAL A 196 -2.71 -19.23 -6.77
CA VAL A 196 -3.46 -19.00 -5.52
C VAL A 196 -4.39 -17.80 -5.67
N LEU A 197 -3.90 -16.69 -6.23
CA LEU A 197 -4.68 -15.47 -6.45
C LEU A 197 -5.86 -15.73 -7.40
N GLU A 198 -5.63 -16.49 -8.48
CA GLU A 198 -6.69 -16.85 -9.42
C GLU A 198 -7.75 -17.75 -8.77
N ARG A 199 -7.36 -18.72 -7.92
CA ARG A 199 -8.33 -19.52 -7.16
C ARG A 199 -9.17 -18.67 -6.21
N TRP A 200 -8.55 -17.69 -5.54
CA TRP A 200 -9.28 -16.73 -4.71
C TRP A 200 -10.25 -15.88 -5.55
N ARG A 201 -9.83 -15.43 -6.75
CA ARG A 201 -10.72 -14.72 -7.68
C ARG A 201 -11.93 -15.57 -8.08
N GLN A 202 -11.70 -16.84 -8.41
CA GLN A 202 -12.76 -17.75 -8.83
C GLN A 202 -13.73 -18.12 -7.71
N SER A 203 -13.30 -18.06 -6.44
CA SER A 203 -14.21 -18.27 -5.30
C SER A 203 -15.18 -17.11 -5.07
N ILE A 204 -14.96 -15.96 -5.71
CA ILE A 204 -15.86 -14.80 -5.62
C ILE A 204 -17.01 -14.98 -6.63
N PRO A 205 -18.27 -14.73 -6.24
CA PRO A 205 -19.42 -14.76 -7.14
C PRO A 205 -19.30 -13.80 -8.32
N MET A 206 -19.88 -14.15 -9.48
CA MET A 206 -19.66 -13.42 -10.73
C MET A 206 -19.95 -11.92 -10.65
N ILE A 207 -20.96 -11.49 -9.89
CA ILE A 207 -21.35 -10.08 -9.80
C ILE A 207 -20.28 -9.25 -9.05
N PHE A 208 -19.54 -9.86 -8.14
CA PHE A 208 -18.46 -9.22 -7.36
C PHE A 208 -17.05 -9.55 -7.90
N ARG A 209 -16.95 -10.40 -8.93
CA ARG A 209 -15.70 -11.04 -9.34
C ARG A 209 -14.82 -10.09 -10.16
N PRO A 210 -13.57 -9.85 -9.72
CA PRO A 210 -12.60 -9.11 -10.51
C PRO A 210 -12.38 -9.72 -11.90
N GLY A 211 -12.28 -8.87 -12.92
CA GLY A 211 -12.16 -9.29 -14.33
C GLY A 211 -13.50 -9.48 -15.06
N GLU A 212 -14.62 -9.59 -14.34
CA GLU A 212 -15.95 -9.47 -14.95
C GLU A 212 -16.34 -7.99 -15.11
N PRO A 213 -17.25 -7.64 -16.03
CA PRO A 213 -17.70 -6.26 -16.20
C PRO A 213 -18.36 -5.71 -14.92
N PHE A 214 -17.84 -4.60 -14.41
CA PHE A 214 -18.39 -3.94 -13.23
C PHE A 214 -19.71 -3.24 -13.59
N ARG A 215 -20.83 -3.75 -13.08
CA ARG A 215 -22.18 -3.22 -13.34
C ARG A 215 -22.76 -2.69 -12.04
N ALA A 216 -22.53 -1.40 -11.75
CA ALA A 216 -23.02 -0.75 -10.53
C ALA A 216 -24.55 -0.91 -10.31
N GLN A 217 -25.32 -1.00 -11.40
CA GLN A 217 -26.77 -1.18 -11.39
C GLN A 217 -27.22 -2.57 -10.88
N SER A 218 -26.32 -3.55 -10.84
CA SER A 218 -26.61 -4.90 -10.37
C SER A 218 -26.58 -5.03 -8.84
N PHE A 219 -26.15 -3.99 -8.11
CA PHE A 219 -26.02 -4.00 -6.66
C PHE A 219 -27.21 -3.34 -5.97
N HIS A 220 -27.59 -3.85 -4.80
CA HIS A 220 -28.76 -3.41 -4.03
C HIS A 220 -28.46 -2.24 -3.07
N GLY A 221 -27.44 -1.43 -3.37
CA GLY A 221 -27.11 -0.21 -2.63
C GLY A 221 -25.64 0.18 -2.68
N SER A 222 -25.31 1.30 -2.05
CA SER A 222 -23.94 1.83 -2.01
C SER A 222 -22.97 0.90 -1.28
N CYS A 223 -23.43 0.17 -0.27
CA CYS A 223 -22.59 -0.76 0.49
C CYS A 223 -22.10 -1.94 -0.37
N GLU A 224 -22.99 -2.62 -1.10
CA GLU A 224 -22.62 -3.71 -2.02
C GLU A 224 -21.72 -3.20 -3.15
N THR A 225 -22.03 -2.03 -3.70
CA THR A 225 -21.19 -1.40 -4.73
C THR A 225 -19.78 -1.14 -4.22
N PHE A 226 -19.65 -0.62 -3.00
CA PHE A 226 -18.37 -0.34 -2.36
C PHE A 226 -17.59 -1.62 -2.07
N ILE A 227 -18.25 -2.68 -1.61
CA ILE A 227 -17.63 -3.98 -1.37
C ILE A 227 -17.13 -4.60 -2.68
N ALA A 228 -17.93 -4.57 -3.74
CA ALA A 228 -17.50 -5.02 -5.06
C ALA A 228 -16.28 -4.22 -5.55
N LEU A 229 -16.33 -2.90 -5.39
CA LEU A 229 -15.21 -2.02 -5.75
C LEU A 229 -13.94 -2.38 -4.99
N GLN A 230 -14.02 -2.56 -3.67
CA GLN A 230 -12.90 -3.01 -2.83
C GLN A 230 -12.31 -4.33 -3.33
N THR A 231 -13.15 -5.32 -3.60
CA THR A 231 -12.72 -6.65 -4.08
C THR A 231 -11.96 -6.56 -5.40
N HIS A 232 -12.41 -5.73 -6.34
CA HIS A 232 -11.69 -5.46 -7.58
C HIS A 232 -10.34 -4.77 -7.33
N PHE A 233 -10.33 -3.72 -6.49
CA PHE A 233 -9.12 -2.95 -6.20
C PHE A 233 -8.03 -3.83 -5.57
N TYR A 234 -8.40 -4.65 -4.58
CA TYR A 234 -7.45 -5.55 -3.94
C TYR A 234 -6.89 -6.62 -4.88
N TYR A 235 -7.72 -7.18 -5.76
CA TYR A 235 -7.27 -8.13 -6.77
C TYR A 235 -6.26 -7.48 -7.72
N HIS A 236 -6.59 -6.33 -8.29
CA HIS A 236 -5.72 -5.65 -9.24
C HIS A 236 -4.41 -5.20 -8.59
N ASN A 237 -4.43 -4.79 -7.32
CA ASN A 237 -3.21 -4.52 -6.56
C ASN A 237 -2.30 -5.75 -6.45
N ALA A 238 -2.88 -6.91 -6.07
CA ALA A 238 -2.13 -8.15 -5.99
C ALA A 238 -1.55 -8.58 -7.35
N CYS A 239 -2.31 -8.40 -8.44
CA CYS A 239 -1.81 -8.63 -9.81
C CYS A 239 -0.64 -7.70 -10.14
N ILE A 240 -0.77 -6.40 -9.86
CA ILE A 240 0.30 -5.42 -10.08
C ILE A 240 1.56 -5.84 -9.33
N ALA A 241 1.43 -6.31 -8.08
CA ALA A 241 2.57 -6.74 -7.27
C ALA A 241 3.36 -7.88 -7.91
N LEU A 242 2.65 -8.94 -8.30
CA LEU A 242 3.26 -10.11 -8.94
C LEU A 242 3.85 -9.77 -10.31
N CYS A 243 3.17 -8.90 -11.07
CA CYS A 243 3.67 -8.47 -12.38
C CYS A 243 4.93 -7.61 -12.26
N ARG A 244 4.95 -6.64 -11.34
CA ARG A 244 6.14 -5.79 -11.11
C ARG A 244 7.35 -6.62 -10.72
N LEU A 245 7.19 -7.58 -9.81
CA LEU A 245 8.27 -8.50 -9.46
C LEU A 245 8.75 -9.31 -10.67
N THR A 246 7.82 -9.83 -11.48
CA THR A 246 8.16 -10.60 -12.70
C THR A 246 8.99 -9.76 -13.67
N LEU A 247 8.61 -8.49 -13.86
CA LEU A 247 9.31 -7.55 -14.73
C LEU A 247 10.67 -7.14 -14.16
N HIS A 248 10.79 -7.00 -12.84
CA HIS A 248 12.05 -6.69 -12.18
C HIS A 248 13.10 -7.80 -12.34
N LEU A 249 12.68 -9.06 -12.16
CA LEU A 249 13.56 -10.22 -12.33
C LEU A 249 14.02 -10.35 -13.79
N GLY A 250 13.10 -10.15 -14.73
CA GLY A 250 13.37 -10.21 -16.16
C GLY A 250 13.69 -8.86 -16.80
N ARG A 251 14.28 -7.90 -16.09
CA ARG A 251 14.46 -6.51 -16.57
C ARG A 251 15.21 -6.39 -17.91
N HIS A 252 16.06 -7.37 -18.23
CA HIS A 252 16.83 -7.46 -19.47
C HIS A 252 16.31 -8.53 -20.43
N SER A 253 15.09 -9.03 -20.21
CA SER A 253 14.48 -10.11 -20.99
C SER A 253 13.15 -9.66 -21.61
N ASP A 254 12.96 -9.96 -22.89
CA ASP A 254 11.69 -9.82 -23.59
C ASP A 254 11.04 -11.17 -23.89
N GLY A 255 11.26 -12.14 -22.99
CA GLY A 255 10.66 -13.45 -23.09
C GLY A 255 9.13 -13.43 -23.00
N PRO A 256 8.45 -14.54 -23.37
CA PRO A 256 6.99 -14.65 -23.32
C PRO A 256 6.39 -14.30 -21.95
N ARG A 257 7.12 -14.60 -20.86
CA ARG A 257 6.72 -14.28 -19.48
C ARG A 257 6.68 -12.77 -19.24
N GLN A 258 7.70 -12.04 -19.66
CA GLN A 258 7.78 -10.58 -19.48
C GLN A 258 6.73 -9.89 -20.33
N VAL A 259 6.52 -10.33 -21.57
CA VAL A 259 5.43 -9.85 -22.42
C VAL A 259 4.06 -10.08 -21.77
N ALA A 260 3.82 -11.28 -21.22
CA ALA A 260 2.57 -11.59 -20.52
C ALA A 260 2.39 -10.71 -19.25
N ALA A 261 3.46 -10.49 -18.47
CA ALA A 261 3.43 -9.63 -17.30
C ALA A 261 3.16 -8.16 -17.65
N ARG A 262 3.77 -7.62 -18.73
CA ARG A 262 3.48 -6.26 -19.24
C ARG A 262 2.02 -6.11 -19.68
N LYS A 263 1.46 -7.13 -20.34
CA LYS A 263 0.04 -7.13 -20.70
C LYS A 263 -0.87 -7.18 -19.46
N ALA A 264 -0.55 -8.03 -18.48
CA ALA A 264 -1.33 -8.19 -17.27
C ALA A 264 -1.31 -6.94 -16.37
N ILE A 265 -0.14 -6.32 -16.17
CA ILE A 265 -0.02 -5.08 -15.39
C ILE A 265 -0.76 -3.92 -16.06
N MET A 266 -0.68 -3.81 -17.40
CA MET A 266 -1.45 -2.83 -18.16
C MET A 266 -2.95 -3.05 -17.95
N GLN A 267 -3.45 -4.28 -18.11
CA GLN A 267 -4.87 -4.57 -17.94
C GLN A 267 -5.36 -4.29 -16.50
N ALA A 268 -4.55 -4.60 -15.48
CA ALA A 268 -4.87 -4.28 -14.10
C ALA A 268 -4.97 -2.77 -13.86
N ALA A 269 -4.00 -1.98 -14.37
CA ALA A 269 -4.02 -0.53 -14.27
C ALA A 269 -5.22 0.09 -15.00
N ARG A 270 -5.55 -0.38 -16.21
CA ARG A 270 -6.74 0.04 -16.95
C ARG A 270 -8.03 -0.23 -16.18
N SER A 271 -8.14 -1.43 -15.61
CA SER A 271 -9.32 -1.82 -14.83
C SER A 271 -9.50 -0.92 -13.60
N ILE A 272 -8.41 -0.58 -12.90
CA ILE A 272 -8.47 0.39 -11.78
C ILE A 272 -8.98 1.75 -12.27
N ILE A 273 -8.45 2.27 -13.38
CA ILE A 273 -8.85 3.59 -13.91
C ILE A 273 -10.31 3.60 -14.37
N GLU A 274 -10.78 2.52 -15.00
CA GLU A 274 -12.16 2.39 -15.45
C GLU A 274 -13.16 2.41 -14.28
N LEU A 275 -12.75 1.86 -13.14
CA LEU A 275 -13.55 1.81 -11.91
C LEU A 275 -13.61 3.15 -11.15
N LEU A 276 -12.74 4.12 -11.45
CA LEU A 276 -12.71 5.43 -10.76
C LEU A 276 -14.03 6.20 -10.84
N ARG A 277 -14.83 5.94 -11.86
CA ARG A 277 -16.17 6.55 -12.04
C ARG A 277 -17.16 6.13 -10.95
N HIS A 278 -16.90 5.02 -10.26
CA HIS A 278 -17.75 4.44 -9.22
C HIS A 278 -17.26 4.77 -7.80
N ILE A 279 -16.16 5.52 -7.67
CA ILE A 279 -15.65 5.98 -6.38
C ILE A 279 -16.46 7.19 -5.93
N ASP A 280 -16.97 7.14 -4.71
CA ASP A 280 -17.55 8.29 -4.03
C ASP A 280 -16.44 9.25 -3.55
N MET A 281 -16.53 10.52 -3.97
CA MET A 281 -15.60 11.60 -3.59
C MET A 281 -15.94 12.16 -2.21
N GLU A 282 -15.99 11.27 -1.22
CA GLU A 282 -16.46 11.57 0.13
C GLU A 282 -15.41 11.19 1.18
N ALA A 283 -15.46 11.85 2.33
CA ALA A 283 -14.47 11.68 3.39
C ALA A 283 -14.54 10.31 4.12
N TYR A 284 -15.58 9.50 3.88
CA TYR A 284 -15.67 8.11 4.37
C TYR A 284 -14.95 7.11 3.47
N THR A 285 -14.54 7.52 2.26
CA THR A 285 -13.86 6.64 1.32
C THR A 285 -12.41 6.46 1.76
N PRO A 286 -11.93 5.22 1.97
CA PRO A 286 -10.54 4.97 2.36
C PRO A 286 -9.54 5.56 1.36
N VAL A 287 -8.46 6.16 1.87
CA VAL A 287 -7.42 6.82 1.05
C VAL A 287 -6.81 5.88 0.01
N TYR A 288 -6.73 4.60 0.36
CA TYR A 288 -6.20 3.56 -0.50
C TYR A 288 -6.96 3.44 -1.84
N ILE A 289 -8.29 3.54 -1.78
CA ILE A 289 -9.19 3.48 -2.95
C ILE A 289 -9.24 4.85 -3.63
N LEU A 290 -9.32 5.91 -2.83
CA LEU A 290 -9.52 7.27 -3.32
C LEU A 290 -8.31 7.83 -4.09
N ALA A 291 -7.09 7.51 -3.65
CA ALA A 291 -5.88 8.15 -4.16
C ALA A 291 -4.75 7.16 -4.48
N HIS A 292 -4.43 6.24 -3.56
CA HIS A 292 -3.20 5.45 -3.66
C HIS A 292 -3.18 4.47 -4.86
N LEU A 293 -4.22 3.65 -5.02
CA LEU A 293 -4.33 2.76 -6.17
C LEU A 293 -4.53 3.48 -7.52
N PRO A 294 -5.41 4.50 -7.61
CA PRO A 294 -5.51 5.32 -8.81
C PRO A 294 -4.17 5.93 -9.23
N LEU A 295 -3.35 6.35 -8.26
CA LEU A 295 -2.03 6.92 -8.51
C LEU A 295 -1.05 5.87 -9.06
N SER A 296 -1.02 4.68 -8.45
CA SER A 296 -0.21 3.56 -8.96
C SER A 296 -0.60 3.18 -10.40
N ALA A 297 -1.91 3.11 -10.70
CA ALA A 297 -2.40 2.82 -12.05
C ALA A 297 -2.04 3.92 -13.06
N LEU A 298 -2.13 5.19 -12.66
CA LEU A 298 -1.70 6.34 -13.48
C LEU A 298 -0.22 6.20 -13.84
N PHE A 299 0.66 5.93 -12.87
CA PHE A 299 2.09 5.78 -13.14
C PHE A 299 2.40 4.59 -14.05
N ILE A 300 1.72 3.45 -13.86
CA ILE A 300 1.88 2.28 -14.73
C ILE A 300 1.53 2.64 -16.19
N LEU A 301 0.40 3.29 -16.43
CA LEU A 301 0.01 3.65 -17.79
C LEU A 301 0.91 4.73 -18.38
N PHE A 302 1.33 5.72 -17.57
CA PHE A 302 2.25 6.76 -17.99
C PHE A 302 3.58 6.15 -18.43
N ASP A 303 4.16 5.31 -17.59
CA ASP A 303 5.41 4.61 -17.87
C ASP A 303 5.33 3.77 -19.15
N LEU A 304 4.24 3.01 -19.35
CA LEU A 304 4.01 2.26 -20.58
C LEU A 304 3.93 3.13 -21.83
N VAL A 305 3.30 4.32 -21.74
CA VAL A 305 3.17 5.27 -22.85
C VAL A 305 4.52 5.88 -23.22
N ILE A 306 5.32 6.27 -22.23
CA ILE A 306 6.65 6.86 -22.46
C ILE A 306 7.60 5.85 -23.10
N HIS A 307 7.58 4.60 -22.64
CA HIS A 307 8.47 3.57 -23.18
C HIS A 307 7.98 2.98 -24.51
N ASN A 308 6.69 3.10 -24.86
CA ASN A 308 6.11 2.49 -26.07
C ASN A 308 5.22 3.47 -26.87
N PRO A 309 5.75 4.61 -27.35
CA PRO A 309 4.95 5.68 -27.95
C PRO A 309 4.23 5.29 -29.26
N THR A 310 4.73 4.29 -29.97
CA THR A 310 4.20 3.81 -31.26
C THR A 310 3.27 2.61 -31.13
N HIS A 311 3.11 2.06 -29.92
CA HIS A 311 2.30 0.85 -29.72
C HIS A 311 0.79 1.13 -29.95
N PRO A 312 0.02 0.20 -30.55
CA PRO A 312 -1.41 0.41 -30.84
C PRO A 312 -2.25 0.78 -29.61
N GLU A 313 -1.88 0.20 -28.46
CA GLU A 313 -2.56 0.42 -27.17
C GLU A 313 -2.29 1.79 -26.54
N THR A 314 -1.30 2.54 -27.04
CA THR A 314 -0.86 3.82 -26.46
C THR A 314 -1.94 4.88 -26.56
N ALA A 315 -2.73 4.90 -27.63
CA ALA A 315 -3.86 5.81 -27.76
C ALA A 315 -4.93 5.57 -26.68
N GLY A 316 -5.22 4.30 -26.36
CA GLY A 316 -6.13 3.93 -25.28
C GLY A 316 -5.57 4.29 -23.90
N ASN A 317 -4.27 4.07 -23.67
CA ASN A 317 -3.62 4.45 -22.42
C ASN A 317 -3.63 5.97 -22.21
N LEU A 318 -3.42 6.77 -23.26
CA LEU A 318 -3.54 8.23 -23.18
C LEU A 318 -4.94 8.68 -22.76
N ALA A 319 -5.99 8.09 -23.34
CA ALA A 319 -7.37 8.41 -22.96
C ALA A 319 -7.65 8.07 -21.49
N LEU A 320 -7.12 6.95 -20.99
CA LEU A 320 -7.26 6.56 -19.59
C LEU A 320 -6.43 7.45 -18.64
N LEU A 321 -5.27 7.95 -19.06
CA LEU A 321 -4.53 8.96 -18.30
C LEU A 321 -5.34 10.25 -18.13
N GLU A 322 -6.12 10.66 -19.13
CA GLU A 322 -7.03 11.80 -19.00
C GLU A 322 -8.15 11.53 -17.98
N VAL A 323 -8.71 10.31 -17.97
CA VAL A 323 -9.71 9.89 -16.97
C VAL A 323 -9.11 9.95 -15.56
N ALA A 324 -7.89 9.46 -15.38
CA ALA A 324 -7.18 9.51 -14.11
C ALA A 324 -6.87 10.97 -13.70
N GLY A 325 -6.44 11.82 -14.63
CA GLY A 325 -6.26 13.26 -14.39
C GLY A 325 -7.55 13.93 -13.91
N GLY A 326 -8.67 13.66 -14.60
CA GLY A 326 -9.99 14.16 -14.20
C GLY A 326 -10.42 13.66 -12.81
N HIS A 327 -10.10 12.41 -12.45
CA HIS A 327 -10.34 11.89 -11.10
C HIS A 327 -9.61 12.72 -10.04
N PHE A 328 -8.32 13.01 -10.24
CA PHE A 328 -7.54 13.79 -9.30
C PHE A 328 -7.90 15.28 -9.27
N SER A 329 -8.37 15.85 -10.38
CA SER A 329 -8.97 17.19 -10.37
C SER A 329 -10.28 17.23 -9.57
N ARG A 330 -11.13 16.20 -9.68
CA ARG A 330 -12.34 16.07 -8.85
C ARG A 330 -11.99 15.93 -7.37
N LEU A 331 -10.94 15.17 -7.04
CA LEU A 331 -10.46 15.04 -5.67
C LEU A 331 -9.99 16.38 -5.09
N GLU A 332 -9.23 17.16 -5.86
CA GLU A 332 -8.79 18.50 -5.44
C GLU A 332 -10.00 19.41 -5.18
N TYR A 333 -10.98 19.40 -6.08
CA TYR A 333 -12.23 20.14 -5.90
C TYR A 333 -12.98 19.71 -4.62
N ALA A 334 -13.13 18.40 -4.40
CA ALA A 334 -13.81 17.85 -3.22
C ALA A 334 -13.09 18.18 -1.91
N THR A 335 -11.75 18.30 -1.95
CA THR A 335 -10.92 18.69 -0.80
C THR A 335 -10.84 20.21 -0.60
N GLY A 336 -11.51 21.01 -1.44
CA GLY A 336 -11.45 22.48 -1.39
C GLY A 336 -10.06 23.04 -1.69
N GLY A 337 -9.23 22.33 -2.45
CA GLY A 337 -7.86 22.73 -2.77
C GLY A 337 -6.83 22.44 -1.67
N SER A 338 -7.22 21.79 -0.57
CA SER A 338 -6.28 21.43 0.51
C SER A 338 -5.27 20.36 0.09
N LEU A 339 -5.62 19.54 -0.91
CA LEU A 339 -4.71 18.63 -1.59
C LEU A 339 -4.57 19.06 -3.06
N PRO A 340 -3.38 19.49 -3.52
CA PRO A 340 -3.16 19.91 -4.90
C PRO A 340 -3.03 18.70 -5.85
N SER A 341 -4.03 17.81 -5.88
CA SER A 341 -3.99 16.59 -6.67
C SER A 341 -4.15 16.81 -8.18
N SER A 342 -4.64 17.97 -8.63
CA SER A 342 -4.77 18.31 -10.05
C SER A 342 -3.43 18.34 -10.79
N VAL A 343 -2.31 18.49 -10.08
CA VAL A 343 -0.96 18.34 -10.67
C VAL A 343 -0.78 16.98 -11.35
N LEU A 344 -1.52 15.96 -10.94
CA LEU A 344 -1.48 14.63 -11.55
C LEU A 344 -2.11 14.60 -12.95
N ALA A 345 -2.95 15.58 -13.29
CA ALA A 345 -3.45 15.74 -14.66
C ALA A 345 -2.34 16.14 -15.66
N GLU A 346 -1.26 16.76 -15.18
CA GLU A 346 -0.10 17.12 -16.01
C GLU A 346 0.57 15.88 -16.62
N PHE A 347 0.51 14.71 -15.96
CA PHE A 347 1.05 13.47 -16.53
C PHE A 347 0.34 13.09 -17.83
N ALA A 348 -0.97 13.31 -17.93
CA ALA A 348 -1.71 13.09 -19.18
C ALA A 348 -1.27 14.08 -20.27
N TYR A 349 -1.03 15.33 -19.91
CA TYR A 349 -0.51 16.36 -20.83
C TYR A 349 0.90 16.04 -21.33
N ILE A 350 1.81 15.70 -20.42
CA ILE A 350 3.20 15.33 -20.71
C ILE A 350 3.22 14.11 -21.65
N ALA A 351 2.50 13.04 -21.30
CA ALA A 351 2.44 11.83 -22.12
C ALA A 351 1.91 12.10 -23.53
N ARG A 352 0.87 12.93 -23.66
CA ARG A 352 0.29 13.28 -24.96
C ARG A 352 1.27 14.10 -25.81
N THR A 353 1.94 15.07 -25.20
CA THR A 353 2.94 15.90 -25.87
C THR A 353 4.11 15.06 -26.35
N PHE A 354 4.63 14.18 -25.49
CA PHE A 354 5.69 13.24 -25.83
C PHE A 354 5.35 12.39 -27.07
N VAL A 355 4.18 11.73 -27.08
CA VAL A 355 3.75 10.89 -28.21
C VAL A 355 3.57 11.70 -29.50
N ARG A 356 3.09 12.96 -29.40
CA ARG A 356 2.95 13.84 -30.56
C ARG A 356 4.31 14.22 -31.15
N THR A 357 5.24 14.69 -30.32
CA THR A 357 6.59 15.07 -30.76
C THR A 357 7.31 13.89 -31.39
N TYR A 358 7.26 12.72 -30.75
CA TYR A 358 7.88 11.50 -31.27
C TYR A 358 7.36 11.11 -32.66
N ARG A 359 6.06 11.30 -32.93
CA ARG A 359 5.47 11.00 -34.25
C ARG A 359 5.83 12.01 -35.32
N VAL A 360 6.01 13.29 -34.96
CA VAL A 360 6.43 14.33 -35.90
C VAL A 360 7.89 14.11 -36.30
N GLU A 361 8.76 13.90 -35.32
CA GLU A 361 10.19 13.63 -35.55
C GLU A 361 10.44 12.29 -36.27
N GLY A 362 9.62 11.26 -36.00
CA GLY A 362 9.69 9.98 -36.70
C GLY A 362 9.23 10.01 -38.16
N ASN A 363 8.53 11.08 -38.58
CA ASN A 363 8.02 11.25 -39.95
C ASN A 363 8.92 12.15 -40.81
N ASP A 364 9.77 12.98 -40.19
CA ASP A 364 10.75 13.85 -40.85
C ASP A 364 12.11 13.16 -41.01
N GLY A 365 12.12 12.05 -41.76
CA GLY A 365 13.34 11.35 -42.13
C GLY A 365 14.20 12.14 -43.12
N SER A 366 14.90 13.18 -42.67
CA SER A 366 16.06 13.75 -43.36
C SER A 366 16.99 14.54 -42.43
N THR A 367 18.17 13.97 -42.19
CA THR A 367 19.43 14.63 -41.78
C THR A 367 19.45 15.34 -40.42
N ILE A 368 19.94 14.64 -39.39
CA ILE A 368 20.39 15.29 -38.15
C ILE A 368 21.74 15.96 -38.42
N ALA A 369 21.75 17.30 -38.47
CA ALA A 369 22.88 18.10 -38.03
C ALA A 369 22.64 18.44 -36.55
N VAL A 370 23.51 17.96 -35.68
CA VAL A 370 23.53 18.33 -34.26
C VAL A 370 23.85 19.83 -34.15
N PRO A 371 23.06 20.64 -33.44
CA PRO A 371 23.49 21.98 -33.07
C PRO A 371 24.51 21.86 -31.93
N THR A 372 25.77 21.82 -32.30
CA THR A 372 26.88 22.05 -31.36
C THR A 372 26.90 23.54 -31.00
N ASN A 373 27.00 23.82 -29.69
CA ASN A 373 27.28 25.12 -29.06
C ASN A 373 26.12 26.12 -28.94
N VAL A 374 25.50 26.12 -27.75
CA VAL A 374 25.13 27.37 -27.07
C VAL A 374 25.97 27.45 -25.80
N SER A 375 26.98 28.31 -25.84
CA SER A 375 27.75 28.73 -24.66
C SER A 375 26.81 29.49 -23.72
N ILE A 376 26.55 28.94 -22.54
CA ILE A 376 25.96 29.68 -21.42
C ILE A 376 27.09 29.92 -20.42
N ASP A 377 27.50 31.18 -20.32
CA ASP A 377 28.46 31.69 -19.34
C ASP A 377 27.96 31.40 -17.90
N LEU A 378 28.76 30.67 -17.12
CA LEU A 378 28.64 30.66 -15.66
C LEU A 378 29.34 31.89 -15.08
N PRO A 379 28.74 32.64 -14.14
CA PRO A 379 29.47 33.66 -13.41
C PRO A 379 30.46 32.99 -12.43
N ARG A 380 31.74 33.34 -12.60
CA ARG A 380 32.85 33.03 -11.70
C ARG A 380 32.53 33.45 -10.27
N ARG A 381 32.62 32.50 -9.32
CA ARG A 381 32.72 32.79 -7.89
C ARG A 381 34.20 32.93 -7.55
N GLN A 382 34.60 34.14 -7.17
CA GLN A 382 35.92 34.43 -6.61
C GLN A 382 35.97 33.90 -5.17
N ASP A 383 37.02 33.13 -4.90
CA ASP A 383 37.54 32.86 -3.56
C ASP A 383 38.00 34.17 -2.93
N ASP A 384 37.57 34.44 -1.69
CA ASP A 384 38.33 35.24 -0.74
C ASP A 384 38.10 34.73 0.69
N SER A 385 39.20 34.68 1.42
CA SER A 385 39.49 33.97 2.66
C SER A 385 38.87 34.53 3.96
N LEU A 386 38.58 33.59 4.89
CA LEU A 386 38.69 33.58 6.37
C LEU A 386 39.21 34.85 7.11
N PRO A 387 38.77 35.12 8.36
CA PRO A 387 39.44 34.48 9.52
C PRO A 387 38.60 34.12 10.77
N SER A 388 39.27 33.28 11.58
CA SER A 388 38.95 32.66 12.87
C SER A 388 38.96 33.60 14.09
N ALA A 389 38.19 33.26 15.15
CA ALA A 389 38.56 33.20 16.59
C ALA A 389 37.26 33.09 17.45
N ALA A 390 36.99 31.96 18.15
CA ALA A 390 37.32 31.65 19.56
C ALA A 390 36.41 32.41 20.58
N SER A 391 35.93 31.92 21.73
CA SER A 391 36.02 30.69 22.54
C SER A 391 35.12 30.89 23.80
N PHE A 392 35.16 29.99 24.80
CA PHE A 392 34.58 29.99 26.18
C PHE A 392 33.41 28.99 26.35
N LEU A 393 33.50 27.88 27.11
CA LEU A 393 34.29 27.54 28.30
C LEU A 393 34.71 26.04 28.35
N GLU A 394 36.00 25.79 28.66
CA GLU A 394 36.56 24.59 29.33
C GLU A 394 36.17 24.60 30.83
N ASN A 395 36.25 23.56 31.67
CA ASN A 395 37.26 22.51 31.94
C ASN A 395 36.60 21.56 33.02
N GLU A 396 36.97 20.33 33.34
CA GLU A 396 38.27 19.68 33.56
C GLU A 396 38.21 18.15 33.38
N THR A 397 39.38 17.58 33.09
CA THR A 397 39.75 16.16 33.01
C THR A 397 40.07 15.54 34.37
N HIS A 398 40.01 14.22 34.51
CA HIS A 398 40.98 13.43 35.31
C HIS A 398 41.08 11.98 34.78
N ASP A 399 42.34 11.57 34.57
CA ASP A 399 42.84 10.24 34.20
C ASP A 399 42.42 9.14 35.18
N HIS A 400 42.13 7.92 34.68
CA HIS A 400 42.54 6.65 35.30
C HIS A 400 42.38 5.47 34.33
N GLN A 401 43.46 4.69 34.17
CA GLN A 401 43.51 3.29 33.71
C GLN A 401 44.26 2.51 34.83
N PRO A 402 44.31 1.15 34.95
CA PRO A 402 43.68 -0.03 34.28
C PRO A 402 42.95 -0.95 35.35
N PRO A 403 42.57 -2.27 35.20
CA PRO A 403 43.22 -3.31 34.38
C PRO A 403 42.38 -4.44 33.73
N LEU A 404 43.14 -5.23 32.96
CA LEU A 404 42.82 -6.52 32.33
C LEU A 404 42.04 -7.49 33.23
N ALA A 405 41.03 -8.14 32.64
CA ALA A 405 40.58 -9.48 32.99
C ALA A 405 40.27 -10.26 31.71
N SER A 406 40.80 -11.48 31.61
CA SER A 406 40.49 -12.49 30.60
C SER A 406 39.39 -13.45 31.13
N PRO A 407 39.02 -14.52 30.42
CA PRO A 407 37.82 -14.61 29.61
C PRO A 407 36.82 -15.65 30.14
N ASP A 408 35.55 -15.30 30.34
CA ASP A 408 34.47 -16.29 30.47
C ASP A 408 33.15 -15.67 30.03
N THR A 409 32.80 -15.83 28.75
CA THR A 409 31.42 -15.81 28.29
C THR A 409 31.35 -16.56 26.97
N LEU A 410 30.71 -17.73 27.03
CA LEU A 410 30.37 -18.59 25.91
C LEU A 410 29.83 -17.77 24.73
N PRO A 411 30.44 -17.84 23.52
CA PRO A 411 29.74 -17.40 22.33
C PRO A 411 28.61 -18.40 22.06
N LEU A 412 27.38 -17.89 21.98
CA LEU A 412 26.25 -18.60 21.39
C LEU A 412 26.65 -19.05 19.98
N PHE A 413 27.13 -20.28 19.86
CA PHE A 413 27.36 -20.94 18.58
C PHE A 413 26.00 -21.15 17.91
N PHE A 414 25.65 -20.23 17.02
CA PHE A 414 24.69 -20.49 15.95
C PHE A 414 25.30 -21.54 15.00
N PRO A 415 24.53 -22.53 14.51
CA PRO A 415 25.04 -23.45 13.48
C PRO A 415 25.39 -22.66 12.22
N ALA A 416 26.58 -22.94 11.69
CA ALA A 416 27.20 -22.27 10.56
C ALA A 416 26.32 -22.20 9.31
N ILE A 417 26.33 -21.04 8.66
CA ILE A 417 25.81 -20.77 7.30
C ILE A 417 26.90 -21.15 6.26
N ASP A 418 27.81 -22.06 6.59
CA ASP A 418 28.88 -22.50 5.70
C ASP A 418 28.44 -23.73 4.91
N ASP A 419 27.56 -23.51 3.93
CA ASP A 419 27.49 -24.27 2.67
C ASP A 419 26.50 -23.60 1.69
N MET A 420 26.60 -22.27 1.54
CA MET A 420 25.92 -21.57 0.46
C MET A 420 26.94 -21.11 -0.56
N ASP A 421 26.90 -21.77 -1.72
CA ASP A 421 27.59 -21.36 -2.94
C ASP A 421 27.26 -19.89 -3.20
N ALA A 422 28.24 -19.02 -2.97
CA ALA A 422 28.15 -17.58 -3.22
C ALA A 422 28.20 -17.37 -4.74
N GLY A 423 27.10 -17.74 -5.41
CA GLY A 423 26.81 -17.29 -6.75
C GLY A 423 26.73 -15.76 -6.74
N ASP A 424 27.56 -15.17 -7.60
CA ASP A 424 27.72 -13.75 -7.94
C ASP A 424 26.76 -12.78 -7.22
N GLY A 425 27.32 -11.87 -6.40
CA GLY A 425 26.66 -11.04 -5.40
C GLY A 425 25.64 -9.99 -5.89
N SER A 426 24.75 -10.35 -6.82
CA SER A 426 23.57 -9.60 -7.17
C SER A 426 22.39 -10.09 -6.33
N LEU A 427 22.04 -9.35 -5.28
CA LEU A 427 20.77 -9.54 -4.59
C LEU A 427 19.64 -9.34 -5.61
N THR A 428 18.88 -10.39 -5.90
CA THR A 428 17.78 -10.38 -6.88
C THR A 428 16.45 -9.87 -6.30
N GLY A 429 16.51 -9.31 -5.08
CA GLY A 429 15.35 -8.87 -4.32
C GLY A 429 14.62 -7.67 -4.92
N PHE A 430 13.30 -7.61 -4.66
CA PHE A 430 12.43 -6.49 -4.98
C PHE A 430 11.67 -6.09 -3.72
N ASP A 431 11.74 -4.81 -3.32
CA ASP A 431 10.98 -4.30 -2.19
C ASP A 431 9.51 -4.10 -2.60
N VAL A 432 8.57 -4.49 -1.74
CA VAL A 432 7.15 -4.18 -1.95
C VAL A 432 6.89 -2.69 -1.86
N THR A 433 7.72 -1.89 -1.20
CA THR A 433 7.50 -0.43 -1.25
C THR A 433 7.72 0.14 -2.67
N ASP A 434 8.54 -0.53 -3.48
CA ASP A 434 8.72 -0.23 -4.92
C ASP A 434 7.49 -0.63 -5.77
N LEU A 435 6.47 -1.31 -5.21
CA LEU A 435 5.16 -1.47 -5.87
C LEU A 435 4.44 -0.13 -6.11
N PHE A 436 4.86 0.91 -5.40
CA PHE A 436 4.32 2.26 -5.53
C PHE A 436 5.35 3.25 -6.10
N GLY A 437 6.55 2.75 -6.42
CA GLY A 437 7.57 3.48 -7.18
C GLY A 437 7.10 3.82 -8.60
N THR A 438 7.66 4.90 -9.14
CA THR A 438 7.24 5.55 -10.39
C THR A 438 7.75 4.89 -11.65
N SER A 439 8.73 3.98 -11.57
CA SER A 439 9.35 3.31 -12.71
C SER A 439 9.01 1.83 -12.72
N ILE A 440 8.48 1.34 -13.85
CA ILE A 440 8.63 -0.07 -14.18
C ILE A 440 10.09 -0.20 -14.63
N PRO A 441 10.86 -1.23 -14.20
CA PRO A 441 12.22 -1.40 -14.67
C PRO A 441 12.22 -1.61 -16.19
N PHE A 442 12.55 -0.53 -16.90
CA PHE A 442 12.90 -0.49 -18.32
C PHE A 442 14.35 -0.01 -18.42
N ASP A 443 15.03 -0.42 -19.48
CA ASP A 443 16.44 -0.13 -19.68
C ASP A 443 16.69 1.39 -19.84
N GLN A 444 17.65 1.92 -19.07
CA GLN A 444 18.25 3.24 -19.30
C GLN A 444 19.48 3.17 -20.23
N ASN A 445 19.85 1.99 -20.74
CA ASN A 445 21.03 1.81 -21.58
C ASN A 445 20.72 1.01 -22.86
N LEU A 446 20.13 1.67 -23.85
CA LEU A 446 20.23 1.23 -25.23
C LEU A 446 21.34 2.02 -25.96
N PRO A 447 22.44 1.37 -26.38
CA PRO A 447 23.43 1.98 -27.25
C PRO A 447 22.89 1.96 -28.69
N PHE A 448 22.19 3.01 -29.09
CA PHE A 448 21.91 3.28 -30.50
C PHE A 448 22.65 4.55 -30.95
N TRP A 449 23.94 4.40 -31.25
CA TRP A 449 24.69 5.29 -32.13
C TRP A 449 25.52 4.42 -33.09
N PRO A 450 25.42 4.60 -34.42
CA PRO A 450 26.49 4.17 -35.30
C PRO A 450 27.68 5.14 -35.19
N LYS A 451 28.89 4.60 -35.38
CA LYS A 451 30.20 5.25 -35.25
C LYS A 451 30.33 6.61 -35.90
#